data_AF-A0A2P0QMD9-F1
#
_entry.id   AF-A0A2P0QMD9-F1
#
_cell.length_a   1.000
_cell.length_b   1.000
_cell.length_c   1.000
_cell.angle_alpha   90.00
_cell.angle_beta   90.00
_cell.angle_gamma   90.00
#
_symmetry.space_group_name_H-M   'P 1'
#
loop_
_entity.id
_entity.type
_entity.pdbx_description
1 polymer ?
#
loop_
_entity_poly.entity_id
_entity_poly.type
_entity_poly.pdbx_seq_one_letter_code
_entity_poly.pdbx_strand_id
1 'polypeptide(L)'
;MAKSAKIERTQKLFLKAMKTKFAGDPTSNSTVFERKGLEQSPRKVEFMKEAQKVAMDRGISGYDPKRCHCGGIPLGQRQLTTYEVSTTGVFVEGDDLHFVNNAAMQQMWDDIRRTIIVGLDLAHQTLQKRLGKEVTPETINEYLHVLNHAMPGAAVVQEHMVETHPALTEDCYVKVFTGDDEMADDLEPQFVLNVDKLFPA
;
A
#
# COMPACT_ATOMS: atom_id res chain seq x y z
N MET A 1 -34.01 14.22 7.81
CA MET A 1 -33.26 14.03 9.07
C MET A 1 -31.87 13.41 8.90
N ALA A 2 -31.68 12.36 8.07
CA ALA A 2 -30.38 11.70 7.86
C ALA A 2 -29.23 12.61 7.36
N LYS A 3 -29.51 13.58 6.47
CA LYS A 3 -28.50 14.53 5.95
C LYS A 3 -27.96 15.46 7.04
N SER A 4 -28.82 15.93 7.95
CA SER A 4 -28.43 16.82 9.07
C SER A 4 -27.57 16.08 10.08
N ALA A 5 -27.94 14.85 10.45
CA ALA A 5 -27.17 13.99 11.35
C ALA A 5 -25.78 13.62 10.78
N LYS A 6 -25.67 13.42 9.46
CA LYS A 6 -24.39 13.17 8.78
C LYS A 6 -23.47 14.40 8.83
N ILE A 7 -24.02 15.60 8.65
CA ILE A 7 -23.27 16.86 8.76
C ILE A 7 -22.79 17.06 10.20
N GLU A 8 -23.66 16.86 11.19
CA GLU A 8 -23.32 17.01 12.62
C GLU A 8 -22.23 16.02 13.06
N ARG A 9 -22.31 14.75 12.62
CA ARG A 9 -21.27 13.74 12.91
C ARG A 9 -19.93 14.11 12.28
N THR A 10 -19.93 14.53 11.01
CA THR A 10 -18.71 14.96 10.31
C THR A 10 -18.10 16.19 10.97
N GLN A 11 -18.94 17.13 11.43
CA GLN A 11 -18.52 18.29 12.19
C GLN A 11 -17.79 17.92 13.49
N LYS A 12 -18.34 16.96 14.25
CA LYS A 12 -17.68 16.48 15.47
C LYS A 12 -16.33 15.80 15.19
N LEU A 13 -16.21 15.09 14.07
CA LEU A 13 -14.98 14.37 13.71
C LEU A 13 -13.83 15.32 13.35
N PHE A 14 -14.04 16.32 12.49
CA PHE A 14 -12.95 17.25 12.18
C PHE A 14 -12.60 18.16 13.37
N LEU A 15 -13.58 18.50 14.24
CA LEU A 15 -13.32 19.31 15.43
C LEU A 15 -12.37 18.60 16.40
N LYS A 16 -12.45 17.27 16.51
CA LYS A 16 -11.49 16.46 17.28
C LYS A 16 -10.08 16.58 16.71
N ALA A 17 -9.94 16.47 15.39
CA ALA A 17 -8.66 16.66 14.72
C ALA A 17 -8.11 18.07 14.95
N MET A 18 -8.93 19.12 14.78
CA MET A 18 -8.53 20.51 14.97
C MET A 18 -8.03 20.79 16.38
N LYS A 19 -8.73 20.32 17.41
CA LYS A 19 -8.33 20.47 18.83
C LYS A 19 -7.03 19.73 19.17
N THR A 20 -6.71 18.66 18.44
CA THR A 20 -5.47 17.91 18.65
C THR A 20 -4.30 18.59 17.94
N LYS A 21 -4.54 19.17 16.76
CA LYS A 21 -3.52 19.88 15.98
C LYS A 21 -3.14 21.23 16.57
N PHE A 22 -4.14 21.96 17.05
CA PHE A 22 -3.99 23.33 17.53
C PHE A 22 -4.42 23.39 18.99
N ALA A 23 -3.58 24.00 19.84
CA ALA A 23 -3.89 24.16 21.27
C ALA A 23 -5.03 25.17 21.54
N GLY A 24 -5.41 25.98 20.55
CA GLY A 24 -6.44 27.02 20.65
C GLY A 24 -7.83 26.58 20.20
N ASP A 25 -8.81 27.46 20.39
CA ASP A 25 -10.16 27.29 19.85
C ASP A 25 -10.10 27.18 18.31
N PRO A 26 -10.67 26.13 17.69
CA PRO A 26 -10.76 26.01 16.23
C PRO A 26 -11.47 27.18 15.52
N THR A 27 -12.22 28.01 16.25
CA THR A 27 -12.88 29.22 15.73
C THR A 27 -12.04 30.49 15.86
N SER A 28 -10.85 30.41 16.47
CA SER A 28 -9.97 31.57 16.65
C SER A 28 -9.43 32.09 15.31
N ASN A 29 -9.44 33.41 15.15
CA ASN A 29 -8.89 34.11 13.97
C ASN A 29 -7.45 34.62 14.20
N SER A 30 -6.85 34.35 15.36
CA SER A 30 -5.48 34.75 15.70
C SER A 30 -4.72 33.63 16.41
N THR A 31 -3.40 33.63 16.26
CA THR A 31 -2.48 32.69 16.91
C THR A 31 -1.11 33.33 17.10
N VAL A 32 -0.25 32.71 17.91
CA VAL A 32 1.13 33.15 18.15
C VAL A 32 2.09 32.29 17.33
N PHE A 33 2.96 32.95 16.57
CA PHE A 33 4.05 32.29 15.86
C PHE A 33 5.30 32.27 16.73
N GLU A 34 5.55 31.15 17.42
CA GLU A 34 6.69 31.00 18.32
C GLU A 34 8.05 30.87 17.60
N ARG A 35 8.04 30.60 16.29
CA ARG A 35 9.24 30.50 15.44
C ARG A 35 10.31 29.53 15.99
N LYS A 36 9.86 28.43 16.61
CA LYS A 36 10.73 27.38 17.17
C LYS A 36 11.55 26.61 16.13
N GLY A 37 11.33 26.86 14.83
CA GLY A 37 12.12 26.25 13.77
C GLY A 37 11.82 24.76 13.62
N LEU A 38 12.83 23.99 13.20
CA LEU A 38 12.68 22.56 12.92
C LEU A 38 12.66 21.72 14.19
N GLU A 39 13.23 22.23 15.27
CA GLU A 39 13.41 21.56 16.56
C GLU A 39 12.09 21.25 17.26
N GLN A 40 10.98 21.86 16.84
CA GLN A 40 9.64 21.53 17.32
C GLN A 40 9.12 20.18 16.80
N SER A 41 9.72 19.62 15.75
CA SER A 41 9.32 18.35 15.12
C SER A 41 10.35 17.26 15.44
N PRO A 42 9.96 16.21 16.19
CA PRO A 42 10.80 15.03 16.37
C PRO A 42 11.29 14.43 15.05
N ARG A 43 10.43 14.38 14.02
CA ARG A 43 10.82 13.83 12.71
C ARG A 43 11.89 14.66 12.01
N LYS A 44 11.79 15.99 12.05
CA LYS A 44 12.83 16.86 11.47
C LYS A 44 14.17 16.74 12.20
N VAL A 45 14.14 16.57 13.52
CA VAL A 45 15.35 16.34 14.33
C VAL A 45 16.04 15.02 13.93
N GLU A 46 15.26 13.95 13.74
CA GLU A 46 15.76 12.68 13.23
C GLU A 46 16.38 12.83 11.83
N PHE A 47 15.69 13.49 10.90
CA PHE A 47 16.20 13.69 9.54
C PHE A 47 17.53 14.43 9.51
N MET A 48 17.70 15.47 10.34
CA MET A 48 18.98 16.18 10.43
C MET A 48 20.09 15.28 10.97
N LYS A 49 19.80 14.42 11.96
CA LYS A 49 20.77 13.48 12.54
C LYS A 49 21.22 12.43 11.53
N GLU A 50 20.28 11.78 10.83
CA GLU A 50 20.63 10.76 9.83
C GLU A 50 21.31 11.37 8.60
N ALA A 51 20.87 12.56 8.16
CA ALA A 51 21.51 13.26 7.05
C ALA A 51 22.98 13.58 7.32
N GLN A 52 23.34 13.92 8.56
CA GLN A 52 24.71 14.17 8.95
C GLN A 52 25.57 12.90 8.78
N LYS A 53 25.08 11.74 9.21
CA LYS A 53 25.79 10.46 9.03
C LYS A 53 25.98 10.16 7.54
N VAL A 54 24.91 10.22 6.76
CA VAL A 54 24.94 9.97 5.31
C VAL A 54 25.93 10.90 4.60
N ALA A 55 25.96 12.19 4.95
CA ALA A 55 26.87 13.14 4.35
C ALA A 55 28.34 12.85 4.67
N MET A 56 28.64 12.43 5.92
CA MET A 56 29.98 12.03 6.33
C MET A 56 30.42 10.74 5.62
N ASP A 57 29.55 9.74 5.57
CA ASP A 57 29.87 8.42 5.00
C ASP A 57 30.13 8.51 3.49
N ARG A 58 29.35 9.32 2.76
CA ARG A 58 29.49 9.46 1.30
C ARG A 58 30.44 10.58 0.86
N GLY A 59 30.92 11.41 1.79
CA GLY A 59 31.80 12.56 1.50
C GLY A 59 31.16 13.69 0.68
N ILE A 60 29.83 13.77 0.61
CA ILE A 60 29.07 14.77 -0.17
C ILE A 60 27.92 15.31 0.67
N SER A 61 27.77 16.64 0.72
CA SER A 61 26.70 17.34 1.45
C SER A 61 25.31 16.74 1.20
N GLY A 62 24.52 16.58 2.26
CA GLY A 62 23.17 15.99 2.24
C GLY A 62 22.06 16.96 2.59
N TYR A 63 20.98 16.46 3.19
CA TYR A 63 19.86 17.27 3.66
C TYR A 63 20.31 18.27 4.74
N ASP A 64 20.25 19.57 4.42
CA ASP A 64 20.57 20.68 5.33
C ASP A 64 19.48 21.77 5.22
N PRO A 65 18.35 21.58 5.93
CA PRO A 65 17.22 22.51 5.84
C PRO A 65 17.48 23.83 6.55
N LYS A 66 18.51 23.92 7.41
CA LYS A 66 18.86 25.17 8.11
C LYS A 66 19.57 26.15 7.18
N ARG A 67 20.47 25.65 6.35
CA ARG A 67 21.23 26.48 5.40
C ARG A 67 20.54 26.63 4.05
N CYS A 68 19.94 25.56 3.53
CA CYS A 68 19.49 25.54 2.14
C CYS A 68 18.07 26.07 1.95
N HIS A 69 17.21 26.01 2.98
CA HIS A 69 15.84 26.51 2.82
C HIS A 69 15.83 28.04 2.71
N CYS A 70 15.36 28.56 1.57
CA CYS A 70 15.28 30.00 1.26
C CYS A 70 16.54 30.79 1.65
N GLY A 71 17.73 30.25 1.42
CA GLY A 71 19.00 30.93 1.74
C GLY A 71 19.26 31.13 3.24
N GLY A 72 18.70 30.27 4.10
CA GLY A 72 18.96 30.27 5.54
C GLY A 72 17.73 30.55 6.42
N ILE A 73 16.53 30.61 5.85
CA ILE A 73 15.28 30.76 6.61
C ILE A 73 14.72 29.36 6.85
N PRO A 74 14.89 28.73 8.02
CA PRO A 74 14.45 27.36 8.25
C PRO A 74 12.91 27.25 8.31
N LEU A 75 12.40 26.07 7.97
CA LEU A 75 11.00 25.69 8.19
C LEU A 75 10.63 25.79 9.69
N GLY A 76 9.31 25.80 9.99
CA GLY A 76 8.81 25.84 11.36
C GLY A 76 8.73 27.24 11.98
N GLN A 77 8.65 28.29 11.14
CA GLN A 77 8.28 29.63 11.60
C GLN A 77 6.85 29.67 12.19
N ARG A 78 5.99 28.77 11.69
CA ARG A 78 4.67 28.42 12.24
C ARG A 78 4.71 27.02 12.85
N GLN A 79 3.66 26.67 13.60
CA GLN A 79 3.48 25.33 14.13
C GLN A 79 3.50 24.28 13.00
N LEU A 80 4.37 23.27 13.14
CA LEU A 80 4.34 22.04 12.36
C LEU A 80 3.35 21.09 13.04
N THR A 81 2.21 20.84 12.39
CA THR A 81 1.11 20.09 12.99
C THR A 81 1.04 18.66 12.48
N THR A 82 0.39 17.81 13.27
CA THR A 82 0.10 16.42 12.90
C THR A 82 -1.16 16.33 12.04
N TYR A 83 -1.38 15.17 11.43
CA TYR A 83 -2.56 14.84 10.66
C TYR A 83 -3.19 13.58 11.22
N GLU A 84 -4.50 13.63 11.48
CA GLU A 84 -5.27 12.42 11.72
C GLU A 84 -5.46 11.71 10.38
N VAL A 85 -5.07 10.45 10.29
CA VAL A 85 -5.53 9.59 9.20
C VAL A 85 -7.01 9.36 9.44
N SER A 86 -7.86 9.94 8.60
CA SER A 86 -9.32 9.91 8.73
C SER A 86 -9.81 8.50 9.08
N THR A 87 -10.80 8.42 9.99
CA THR A 87 -11.43 7.19 10.53
C THR A 87 -10.59 6.37 11.52
N THR A 88 -9.30 6.67 11.71
CA THR A 88 -8.40 5.83 12.52
C THR A 88 -8.15 6.36 13.93
N GLY A 89 -8.28 7.67 14.17
CA GLY A 89 -7.81 8.29 15.40
C GLY A 89 -6.28 8.38 15.54
N VAL A 90 -5.52 7.96 14.52
CA VAL A 90 -4.06 7.96 14.51
C VAL A 90 -3.55 9.29 13.95
N PHE A 91 -2.71 9.98 14.74
CA PHE A 91 -2.08 11.24 14.35
C PHE A 91 -0.61 11.03 14.03
N VAL A 92 -0.17 11.53 12.87
CA VAL A 92 1.22 11.44 12.40
C VAL A 92 1.73 12.79 11.91
N GLU A 93 3.04 13.00 11.86
CA GLU A 93 3.59 14.15 11.15
C GLU A 93 3.39 13.99 9.64
N GLY A 94 3.24 15.11 8.90
CA GLY A 94 3.01 15.05 7.45
C GLY A 94 4.13 14.38 6.66
N ASP A 95 5.35 14.40 7.20
CA ASP A 95 6.52 13.70 6.65
C ASP A 95 6.32 12.17 6.56
N ASP A 96 5.56 11.58 7.47
CA ASP A 96 5.27 10.13 7.52
C ASP A 96 4.18 9.73 6.49
N LEU A 97 3.53 10.73 5.90
CA LEU A 97 2.57 10.57 4.81
C LEU A 97 3.16 10.87 3.44
N HIS A 98 4.45 11.20 3.36
CA HIS A 98 5.16 11.21 2.08
C HIS A 98 5.40 9.76 1.64
N PHE A 99 5.00 9.38 0.42
CA PHE A 99 5.03 7.97 -0.03
C PHE A 99 6.40 7.30 0.11
N VAL A 100 7.50 8.04 -0.09
CA VAL A 100 8.88 7.55 0.11
C VAL A 100 9.12 7.07 1.56
N ASN A 101 8.48 7.69 2.55
CA ASN A 101 8.62 7.35 3.97
C ASN A 101 7.53 6.39 4.45
N ASN A 102 6.64 5.95 3.56
CA ASN A 102 5.48 5.14 3.92
C ASN A 102 5.43 3.87 3.07
N ALA A 103 5.88 2.76 3.66
CA ALA A 103 5.92 1.46 2.99
C ALA A 103 4.53 0.98 2.55
N ALA A 104 3.46 1.31 3.29
CA ALA A 104 2.10 0.93 2.90
C ALA A 104 1.64 1.66 1.63
N MET A 105 2.03 2.93 1.45
CA MET A 105 1.74 3.67 0.22
C MET A 105 2.49 3.09 -0.99
N GLN A 106 3.74 2.66 -0.80
CA GLN A 106 4.53 2.00 -1.85
C GLN A 106 3.92 0.64 -2.19
N GLN A 107 3.66 -0.19 -1.18
CA GLN A 107 3.10 -1.53 -1.37
C GLN A 107 1.71 -1.50 -2.01
N MET A 108 0.86 -0.51 -1.67
CA MET A 108 -0.44 -0.32 -2.32
C MET A 108 -0.29 -0.14 -3.83
N TRP A 109 0.70 0.65 -4.26
CA TRP A 109 0.98 0.82 -5.68
C TRP A 109 1.55 -0.45 -6.30
N ASP A 110 2.47 -1.11 -5.60
CA ASP A 110 3.10 -2.33 -6.10
C ASP A 110 2.10 -3.47 -6.29
N ASP A 111 1.16 -3.66 -5.36
CA ASP A 111 0.07 -4.64 -5.45
C ASP A 111 -0.86 -4.38 -6.65
N ILE A 112 -1.15 -3.11 -6.95
CA ILE A 112 -1.90 -2.75 -8.17
C ILE A 112 -1.06 -3.06 -9.41
N ARG A 113 0.19 -2.61 -9.43
CA ARG A 113 1.08 -2.69 -10.59
C ARG A 113 1.39 -4.14 -10.98
N ARG A 114 1.54 -5.03 -10.00
CA ARG A 114 1.92 -6.45 -10.21
C ARG A 114 0.73 -7.38 -10.46
N THR A 115 -0.49 -6.87 -10.47
CA THR A 115 -1.72 -7.66 -10.66
C THR A 115 -2.23 -7.57 -12.10
N ILE A 116 -2.57 -8.72 -12.69
CA ILE A 116 -3.28 -8.82 -13.98
C ILE A 116 -4.44 -9.81 -13.87
N ILE A 117 -5.41 -9.70 -14.79
CA ILE A 117 -6.52 -10.65 -14.94
C ILE A 117 -6.44 -11.25 -16.34
N VAL A 118 -6.44 -12.59 -16.42
CA VAL A 118 -6.36 -13.34 -17.68
C VAL A 118 -7.46 -14.40 -17.69
N GLY A 119 -8.33 -14.36 -18.69
CA GLY A 119 -9.39 -15.35 -18.86
C GLY A 119 -8.85 -16.70 -19.36
N LEU A 120 -9.35 -17.80 -18.79
CA LEU A 120 -8.91 -19.16 -19.13
C LEU A 120 -9.76 -19.82 -20.24
N ASP A 121 -10.94 -19.29 -20.57
CA ASP A 121 -11.88 -19.90 -21.52
C ASP A 121 -11.25 -20.14 -22.90
N LEU A 122 -10.51 -19.16 -23.42
CA LEU A 122 -9.86 -19.28 -24.72
C LEU A 122 -8.75 -20.33 -24.72
N ALA A 123 -8.01 -20.45 -23.61
CA ALA A 123 -6.98 -21.47 -23.45
C ALA A 123 -7.63 -22.86 -23.40
N HIS A 124 -8.68 -23.04 -22.60
CA HIS A 124 -9.44 -24.28 -22.50
C HIS A 124 -10.02 -24.70 -23.85
N GLN A 125 -10.64 -23.76 -24.58
CA GLN A 125 -11.17 -24.03 -25.92
C GLN A 125 -10.07 -24.43 -26.92
N THR A 126 -8.88 -23.87 -26.79
CA THR A 126 -7.73 -24.22 -27.64
C THR A 126 -7.29 -25.66 -27.38
N LEU A 127 -7.18 -26.05 -26.11
CA LEU A 127 -6.84 -27.43 -25.71
C LEU A 127 -7.88 -28.44 -26.25
N GLN A 128 -9.17 -28.14 -26.07
CA GLN A 128 -10.25 -29.01 -26.52
C GLN A 128 -10.33 -29.12 -28.05
N LYS A 129 -10.34 -27.98 -28.76
CA LYS A 129 -10.57 -27.96 -30.21
C LYS A 129 -9.35 -28.34 -31.03
N ARG A 130 -8.14 -27.96 -30.60
CA ARG A 130 -6.91 -28.19 -31.40
C ARG A 130 -6.12 -29.40 -30.95
N LEU A 131 -6.15 -29.73 -29.67
CA LEU A 131 -5.33 -30.83 -29.11
C LEU A 131 -6.17 -32.03 -28.69
N GLY A 132 -7.51 -31.94 -28.74
CA GLY A 132 -8.41 -33.02 -28.33
C GLY A 132 -8.28 -33.37 -26.85
N LYS A 133 -7.84 -32.41 -26.02
CA LYS A 133 -7.66 -32.59 -24.58
C LYS A 133 -8.92 -32.19 -23.83
N GLU A 134 -9.33 -33.03 -22.90
CA GLU A 134 -10.41 -32.70 -21.97
C GLU A 134 -9.92 -31.69 -20.93
N VAL A 135 -10.81 -30.81 -20.51
CA VAL A 135 -10.57 -29.83 -19.44
C VAL A 135 -11.66 -30.05 -18.40
N THR A 136 -11.25 -30.45 -17.21
CA THR A 136 -12.10 -30.74 -16.04
C THR A 136 -11.59 -29.97 -14.82
N PRO A 137 -12.39 -29.83 -13.75
CA PRO A 137 -11.92 -29.24 -12.49
C PRO A 137 -10.62 -29.88 -11.97
N GLU A 138 -10.48 -31.21 -12.08
CA GLU A 138 -9.26 -31.94 -11.72
C GLU A 138 -8.03 -31.46 -12.51
N THR A 139 -8.15 -31.33 -13.84
CA THR A 139 -7.04 -30.83 -14.67
C THR A 139 -6.71 -29.37 -14.40
N ILE A 140 -7.71 -28.57 -14.00
CA ILE A 140 -7.52 -27.16 -13.63
C ILE A 140 -6.80 -27.06 -12.29
N ASN A 141 -7.13 -27.91 -11.30
CA ASN A 141 -6.41 -27.97 -10.02
C ASN A 141 -4.93 -28.31 -10.23
N GLU A 142 -4.63 -29.32 -11.06
CA GLU A 142 -3.25 -29.66 -11.41
C GLU A 142 -2.53 -28.50 -12.12
N TYR A 143 -3.20 -27.85 -13.08
CA TYR A 143 -2.66 -26.65 -13.74
C TYR A 143 -2.35 -25.54 -12.75
N LEU A 144 -3.24 -25.26 -11.78
CA LEU A 144 -3.05 -24.22 -10.78
C LEU A 144 -1.97 -24.55 -9.77
N HIS A 145 -1.78 -25.83 -9.44
CA HIS A 145 -0.65 -26.31 -8.67
C HIS A 145 0.68 -26.01 -9.37
N VAL A 146 0.81 -26.45 -10.63
CA VAL A 146 2.01 -26.21 -11.46
C VAL A 146 2.24 -24.71 -11.68
N LEU A 147 1.18 -23.95 -11.92
CA LEU A 147 1.27 -22.51 -12.17
C LEU A 147 1.75 -21.75 -10.94
N ASN A 148 1.31 -22.12 -9.73
CA ASN A 148 1.78 -21.48 -8.50
C ASN A 148 3.25 -21.83 -8.16
N HIS A 149 3.79 -22.94 -8.68
CA HIS A 149 5.23 -23.21 -8.66
C HIS A 149 5.97 -22.36 -9.72
N ALA A 150 5.46 -22.32 -10.94
CA ALA A 150 6.15 -21.67 -12.06
C ALA A 150 6.11 -20.13 -11.99
N MET A 151 5.00 -19.54 -11.55
CA MET A 151 4.76 -18.09 -11.60
C MET A 151 5.78 -17.27 -10.78
N PRO A 152 6.19 -17.69 -9.57
CA PRO A 152 7.26 -17.00 -8.83
C PRO A 152 8.65 -17.11 -9.49
N GLY A 153 8.82 -17.95 -10.52
CA GLY A 153 10.06 -18.08 -11.30
C GLY A 153 10.80 -19.40 -11.15
N ALA A 154 10.07 -20.52 -11.01
CA ALA A 154 10.66 -21.87 -10.93
C ALA A 154 10.39 -22.71 -12.20
N ALA A 155 11.28 -23.65 -12.48
CA ALA A 155 11.26 -24.42 -13.72
C ALA A 155 10.36 -25.66 -13.63
N VAL A 156 9.73 -26.02 -14.77
CA VAL A 156 8.84 -27.20 -14.89
C VAL A 156 9.17 -28.12 -16.06
N VAL A 157 10.17 -27.78 -16.88
CA VAL A 157 10.52 -28.55 -18.11
C VAL A 157 12.02 -28.71 -18.31
N GLN A 158 12.76 -27.61 -18.34
CA GLN A 158 14.16 -27.62 -18.77
C GLN A 158 15.12 -28.01 -17.65
N GLU A 159 16.19 -28.71 -18.01
CA GLU A 159 17.35 -28.98 -17.14
C GLU A 159 18.25 -27.73 -17.00
N HIS A 160 19.03 -27.65 -15.91
CA HIS A 160 20.02 -26.61 -15.63
C HIS A 160 19.44 -25.17 -15.64
N MET A 161 18.21 -25.02 -15.16
CA MET A 161 17.61 -23.71 -14.92
C MET A 161 18.14 -23.09 -13.63
N VAL A 162 18.25 -21.77 -13.62
CA VAL A 162 18.43 -20.98 -12.39
C VAL A 162 17.07 -20.40 -12.02
N GLU A 163 16.77 -20.37 -10.72
CA GLU A 163 15.45 -20.06 -10.19
C GLU A 163 15.51 -18.91 -9.18
N THR A 164 14.37 -18.29 -8.92
CA THR A 164 14.23 -17.28 -7.85
C THR A 164 14.27 -17.96 -6.48
N HIS A 165 14.79 -17.26 -5.47
CA HIS A 165 14.72 -17.75 -4.09
C HIS A 165 13.29 -17.56 -3.56
N PRO A 166 12.57 -18.61 -3.13
CA PRO A 166 11.13 -18.50 -2.78
C PRO A 166 10.80 -17.42 -1.75
N ALA A 167 11.66 -17.22 -0.74
CA ALA A 167 11.47 -16.17 0.27
C ALA A 167 11.57 -14.71 -0.25
N LEU A 168 12.01 -14.50 -1.49
CA LEU A 168 12.02 -13.18 -2.14
C LEU A 168 10.82 -12.95 -3.07
N THR A 169 9.98 -13.97 -3.27
CA THR A 169 8.84 -13.96 -4.19
C THR A 169 7.59 -14.58 -3.55
N GLU A 170 7.52 -14.59 -2.21
CA GLU A 170 6.44 -15.22 -1.45
C GLU A 170 5.07 -14.53 -1.65
N ASP A 171 5.07 -13.29 -2.15
CA ASP A 171 3.88 -12.50 -2.46
C ASP A 171 3.32 -12.78 -3.87
N CYS A 172 4.01 -13.59 -4.68
CA CYS A 172 3.61 -13.96 -6.04
C CYS A 172 2.79 -15.26 -6.04
N TYR A 173 1.55 -15.19 -6.54
CA TYR A 173 0.66 -16.35 -6.63
C TYR A 173 -0.41 -16.14 -7.71
N VAL A 174 -1.14 -17.21 -8.04
CA VAL A 174 -2.30 -17.17 -8.92
C VAL A 174 -3.51 -17.77 -8.23
N LYS A 175 -4.63 -17.05 -8.29
CA LYS A 175 -5.97 -17.52 -7.93
C LYS A 175 -6.93 -17.37 -9.09
N VAL A 176 -8.03 -18.11 -9.04
CA VAL A 176 -9.13 -18.06 -10.00
C VAL A 176 -10.42 -17.66 -9.32
N PHE A 177 -11.33 -17.07 -10.08
CA PHE A 177 -12.72 -16.87 -9.71
C PHE A 177 -13.59 -17.20 -10.93
N THR A 178 -14.81 -17.64 -10.70
CA THR A 178 -15.77 -17.99 -11.73
C THR A 178 -17.18 -17.65 -11.24
N GLY A 179 -18.10 -17.42 -12.18
CA GLY A 179 -19.53 -17.28 -11.89
C GLY A 179 -20.31 -18.58 -12.07
N ASP A 180 -19.60 -19.69 -12.25
CA ASP A 180 -20.15 -21.05 -12.29
C ASP A 180 -19.88 -21.71 -10.94
N ASP A 181 -20.91 -21.76 -10.09
CA ASP A 181 -20.80 -22.23 -8.70
C ASP A 181 -20.41 -23.72 -8.62
N GLU A 182 -20.91 -24.55 -9.56
CA GLU A 182 -20.57 -25.97 -9.61
C GLU A 182 -19.07 -26.15 -9.90
N MET A 183 -18.54 -25.38 -10.86
CA MET A 183 -17.11 -25.40 -11.13
C MET A 183 -16.30 -24.83 -9.97
N ALA A 184 -16.80 -23.81 -9.25
CA ALA A 184 -16.11 -23.24 -8.10
C ALA A 184 -16.00 -24.23 -6.93
N ASP A 185 -17.03 -25.04 -6.71
CA ASP A 185 -17.10 -26.04 -5.64
C ASP A 185 -16.16 -27.24 -5.86
N ASP A 186 -15.89 -27.59 -7.12
CA ASP A 186 -14.99 -28.70 -7.49
C ASP A 186 -13.50 -28.29 -7.56
N LEU A 187 -13.19 -27.00 -7.46
CA LEU A 187 -11.81 -26.50 -7.41
C LEU A 187 -11.26 -26.48 -5.99
N GLU A 188 -9.96 -26.71 -5.84
CA GLU A 188 -9.32 -26.68 -4.53
C GLU A 188 -9.40 -25.27 -3.91
N PRO A 189 -9.91 -25.13 -2.66
CA PRO A 189 -10.16 -23.83 -2.05
C PRO A 189 -8.94 -22.92 -1.94
N GLN A 190 -7.72 -23.48 -1.94
CA GLN A 190 -6.48 -22.69 -1.89
C GLN A 190 -6.29 -21.82 -3.15
N PHE A 191 -6.82 -22.25 -4.29
CA PHE A 191 -6.71 -21.51 -5.56
C PHE A 191 -7.93 -20.62 -5.85
N VAL A 192 -9.04 -20.77 -5.14
CA VAL A 192 -10.29 -20.07 -5.43
C VAL A 192 -10.39 -18.75 -4.65
N LEU A 193 -10.71 -17.67 -5.36
CA LEU A 193 -11.20 -16.43 -4.80
C LEU A 193 -12.74 -16.49 -4.78
N ASN A 194 -13.30 -17.00 -3.68
CA ASN A 194 -14.74 -17.21 -3.54
C ASN A 194 -15.49 -15.86 -3.49
N VAL A 195 -16.29 -15.59 -4.53
CA VAL A 195 -17.00 -14.31 -4.73
C VAL A 195 -18.11 -14.15 -3.69
N ASP A 196 -18.94 -15.16 -3.45
CA ASP A 196 -20.06 -15.08 -2.50
C ASP A 196 -19.63 -14.81 -1.06
N LYS A 197 -18.44 -15.29 -0.69
CA LYS A 197 -17.85 -15.00 0.62
C LYS A 197 -17.37 -13.56 0.73
N LEU A 198 -16.92 -12.96 -0.37
CA LEU A 198 -16.31 -11.63 -0.40
C LEU A 198 -17.33 -10.52 -0.65
N PHE A 199 -18.45 -10.85 -1.29
CA PHE A 199 -19.48 -9.89 -1.70
C PHE A 199 -20.85 -10.30 -1.16
N PRO A 200 -21.48 -9.50 -0.28
CA PRO A 200 -22.82 -9.79 0.23
C PRO A 200 -23.87 -9.67 -0.88
N ALA A 201 -24.94 -10.48 -0.77
CA ALA A 201 -26.11 -10.46 -1.64
C ALA A 201 -26.93 -9.16 -1.54
#